data_AF-I7GJT3-F1
#
_entry.id   AF-I7GJT3-F1
#
_cell.length_a   1.000
_cell.length_b   1.000
_cell.length_c   1.000
_cell.angle_alpha   90.00
_cell.angle_beta   90.00
_cell.angle_gamma   90.00
#
_symmetry.space_group_name_H-M   'P 1'
#
loop_
_entity.id
_entity.type
_entity.pdbx_description
1 polymer ?
#
loop_
_entity_poly.entity_id
_entity_poly.type
_entity_poly.pdbx_seq_one_letter_code
_entity_poly.pdbx_strand_id
1 'polypeptide(L)'
;MNETAKQEDILESTTDAAEWSLEVERVLPQLKVTIRTDNKDWRIHVDQMHQHKSGIESALKETKGFLDKLHNEITRTLEKIGSREKYINNQLENLVQEYRAAQAQLSEAKERYQQGNGGVTERTRLLSEVMEELELGKTRNGRKGQQHD
;
A
#
# COMPACT_ATOMS: atom_id res chain seq x y z
N MET A 1 -65.94 89.05 5.53
CA MET A 1 -65.60 89.33 4.12
C MET A 1 -64.11 89.62 4.04
N ASN A 2 -63.34 88.61 3.66
CA ASN A 2 -62.19 88.67 2.76
C ASN A 2 -61.65 87.23 2.63
N GLU A 3 -62.51 86.36 2.08
CA GLU A 3 -62.05 85.25 1.26
C GLU A 3 -61.57 85.86 -0.05
N THR A 4 -60.29 85.71 -0.36
CA THR A 4 -59.84 85.42 -1.72
C THR A 4 -58.37 85.04 -1.67
N ALA A 5 -58.14 83.74 -1.82
CA ALA A 5 -57.01 83.17 -2.55
C ALA A 5 -55.61 83.66 -2.16
N LYS A 6 -55.04 83.04 -1.12
CA LYS A 6 -53.63 82.63 -1.22
C LYS A 6 -53.60 81.48 -2.22
N GLN A 7 -53.61 81.85 -3.50
CA GLN A 7 -53.42 80.93 -4.60
C GLN A 7 -52.08 80.24 -4.33
N GLU A 8 -52.10 78.92 -4.19
CA GLU A 8 -50.87 78.16 -4.35
C GLU A 8 -50.37 78.51 -5.74
N ASP A 9 -49.35 79.38 -5.81
CA ASP A 9 -48.64 79.65 -7.05
C ASP A 9 -48.16 78.28 -7.53
N ILE A 10 -48.88 77.73 -8.50
CA ILE A 10 -48.38 76.65 -9.32
C ILE A 10 -47.09 77.22 -9.89
N LEU A 11 -45.95 76.66 -9.48
CA LEU A 11 -44.64 77.05 -9.98
C LEU A 11 -44.60 76.71 -11.48
N GLU A 12 -45.12 77.62 -12.31
CA GLU A 12 -45.00 77.53 -13.75
C GLU A 12 -43.54 77.86 -14.08
N SER A 13 -42.85 76.88 -14.64
CA SER A 13 -41.48 77.04 -15.09
C SER A 13 -41.45 78.15 -16.14
N THR A 14 -40.86 79.28 -15.79
CA THR A 14 -40.58 80.40 -16.73
C THR A 14 -39.44 80.07 -17.70
N THR A 15 -38.83 78.89 -17.57
CA THR A 15 -37.72 78.42 -18.40
C THR A 15 -38.22 77.99 -19.77
N ASP A 16 -37.64 78.57 -20.82
CA ASP A 16 -37.93 78.19 -22.20
C ASP A 16 -37.54 76.73 -22.47
N ALA A 17 -38.36 76.02 -23.24
CA ALA A 17 -38.17 74.60 -23.50
C ALA A 17 -36.88 74.33 -24.29
N ALA A 18 -36.47 75.25 -25.17
CA ALA A 18 -35.22 75.12 -25.92
C ALA A 18 -34.00 75.38 -25.01
N GLU A 19 -34.07 76.37 -24.13
CA GLU A 19 -33.03 76.60 -23.11
C GLU A 19 -32.87 75.40 -22.17
N TRP A 20 -33.97 74.79 -21.72
CA TRP A 20 -33.93 73.58 -20.90
C TRP A 20 -33.30 72.40 -21.65
N SER A 21 -33.66 72.21 -22.92
CA SER A 21 -33.09 71.14 -23.75
C SER A 21 -31.58 71.29 -23.94
N LEU A 22 -31.10 72.52 -24.16
CA LEU A 22 -29.67 72.81 -24.29
C LEU A 22 -28.93 72.56 -22.97
N GLU A 23 -29.52 72.91 -21.84
CA GLU A 23 -28.92 72.66 -20.53
C GLU A 23 -28.86 71.15 -20.21
N VAL A 24 -29.89 70.40 -20.59
CA VAL A 24 -29.90 68.93 -20.49
C VAL A 24 -28.79 68.33 -21.36
N GLU A 25 -28.64 68.76 -22.62
CA GLU A 25 -27.56 68.30 -23.50
C GLU A 25 -26.17 68.67 -22.96
N ARG A 26 -26.03 69.83 -22.32
CA ARG A 26 -24.78 70.28 -21.69
C ARG A 26 -24.40 69.45 -20.46
N VAL A 27 -25.38 69.02 -19.67
CA VAL A 27 -25.18 68.29 -18.41
C VAL A 27 -25.10 66.78 -18.63
N LEU A 28 -25.74 66.22 -19.65
CA LEU A 28 -25.75 64.78 -19.95
C LEU A 28 -24.34 64.14 -20.00
N PRO A 29 -23.33 64.75 -20.63
CA PRO A 29 -21.97 64.21 -20.67
C PRO A 29 -21.30 64.19 -19.28
N GLN A 30 -21.68 65.10 -18.39
CA GLN A 30 -21.14 65.20 -17.02
C GLN A 30 -21.74 64.15 -16.10
N LEU A 31 -22.96 63.69 -16.40
CA LEU A 31 -23.63 62.58 -15.70
C LEU A 31 -23.24 61.20 -16.22
N LYS A 32 -22.55 61.13 -17.37
CA LYS A 32 -22.10 59.87 -17.96
C LYS A 32 -20.93 59.29 -17.16
N VAL A 33 -21.26 58.53 -16.13
CA VAL A 33 -20.29 57.75 -15.35
C VAL A 33 -19.72 56.64 -16.23
N THR A 34 -18.52 56.87 -16.77
CA THR A 34 -17.76 55.83 -17.47
C THR A 34 -16.92 55.09 -16.44
N ILE A 35 -17.42 53.96 -15.96
CA ILE A 35 -16.65 53.07 -15.06
C ILE A 35 -15.52 52.48 -15.90
N ARG A 36 -14.31 53.02 -15.75
CA ARG A 36 -13.10 52.40 -16.32
C ARG A 36 -12.78 51.18 -15.47
N THR A 37 -12.68 50.02 -16.09
CA THR A 37 -12.19 48.80 -15.45
C THR A 37 -10.75 49.02 -15.03
N ASP A 38 -10.55 49.44 -13.78
CA ASP A 38 -9.23 49.59 -13.16
C ASP A 38 -8.88 48.26 -12.47
N ASN A 39 -7.62 47.85 -12.53
CA ASN A 39 -7.12 46.64 -11.87
C ASN A 39 -7.12 46.77 -10.33
N LYS A 40 -7.53 47.94 -9.81
CA LYS A 40 -7.84 48.21 -8.40
C LYS A 40 -9.32 48.01 -8.05
N ASP A 41 -10.15 47.60 -9.01
CA ASP A 41 -11.55 47.28 -8.75
C ASP A 41 -11.62 45.99 -7.93
N TRP A 42 -12.05 46.14 -6.67
CA TRP A 42 -12.24 45.02 -5.75
C TRP A 42 -13.21 43.97 -6.31
N ARG A 43 -14.12 44.33 -7.22
CA ARG A 43 -15.02 43.38 -7.90
C ARG A 43 -14.25 42.35 -8.72
N ILE A 44 -13.23 42.79 -9.45
CA ILE A 44 -12.35 41.90 -10.22
C ILE A 44 -11.62 40.94 -9.28
N HIS A 45 -11.12 41.43 -8.14
CA HIS A 45 -10.46 40.58 -7.15
C HIS A 45 -11.40 39.58 -6.48
N VAL A 46 -12.66 39.97 -6.22
CA VAL A 46 -13.68 39.06 -5.69
C VAL A 46 -14.03 37.98 -6.71
N ASP A 47 -14.20 38.34 -7.99
CA ASP A 47 -14.44 37.35 -9.05
C ASP A 47 -13.25 36.39 -9.23
N GLN A 48 -12.02 36.91 -9.19
CA GLN A 48 -10.80 36.09 -9.18
C GLN A 48 -10.74 35.14 -7.98
N MET A 49 -11.10 35.61 -6.77
CA MET A 49 -11.17 34.76 -5.58
C MET A 49 -12.19 33.62 -5.75
N HIS A 50 -13.37 33.91 -6.30
CA HIS A 50 -14.36 32.86 -6.59
C HIS A 50 -13.85 31.85 -7.61
N GLN A 51 -13.19 32.32 -8.68
CA GLN A 51 -12.59 31.46 -9.69
C GLN A 51 -11.49 30.58 -9.10
N HIS A 52 -10.58 31.14 -8.31
CA HIS A 52 -9.52 30.38 -7.64
C HIS A 52 -10.10 29.36 -6.65
N LYS A 53 -11.09 29.76 -5.84
CA LYS A 53 -11.78 28.85 -4.92
C LYS A 53 -12.38 27.67 -5.67
N SER A 54 -13.12 27.92 -6.74
CA SER A 54 -13.71 26.86 -7.57
C SER A 54 -12.63 25.96 -8.19
N GLY A 55 -11.51 26.53 -8.62
CA GLY A 55 -10.37 25.77 -9.15
C GLY A 55 -9.75 24.85 -8.10
N ILE A 56 -9.53 25.37 -6.89
CA ILE A 56 -8.99 24.60 -5.74
C ILE A 56 -9.97 23.48 -5.37
N GLU A 57 -11.26 23.76 -5.28
CA GLU A 57 -12.29 22.76 -4.95
C GLU A 57 -12.34 21.64 -6.00
N SER A 58 -12.24 21.99 -7.29
CA SER A 58 -12.18 21.00 -8.37
C SER A 58 -10.92 20.13 -8.30
N ALA A 59 -9.74 20.76 -8.15
CA ALA A 59 -8.47 20.05 -8.06
C ALA A 59 -8.41 19.14 -6.82
N LEU A 60 -8.96 19.60 -5.69
CA LEU A 60 -9.06 18.82 -4.47
C LEU A 60 -9.97 17.61 -4.65
N LYS A 61 -11.15 17.79 -5.26
CA LYS A 61 -12.09 16.70 -5.55
C LYS A 61 -11.46 15.65 -6.46
N GLU A 62 -10.77 16.09 -7.51
CA GLU A 62 -10.11 15.20 -8.46
C GLU A 62 -8.96 14.43 -7.79
N THR A 63 -8.09 15.13 -7.06
CA THR A 63 -6.94 14.54 -6.37
C THR A 63 -7.39 13.53 -5.31
N LYS A 64 -8.44 13.85 -4.54
CA LYS A 64 -9.05 12.91 -3.60
C LYS A 64 -9.58 11.66 -4.32
N GLY A 65 -10.23 11.84 -5.47
CA GLY A 65 -10.69 10.73 -6.30
C GLY A 65 -9.54 9.84 -6.79
N PHE A 66 -8.41 10.41 -7.19
CA PHE A 66 -7.21 9.63 -7.55
C PHE A 66 -6.63 8.88 -6.35
N LEU A 67 -6.56 9.53 -5.19
CA LEU A 67 -6.04 8.92 -3.97
C LEU A 67 -6.93 7.76 -3.50
N ASP A 68 -8.26 7.92 -3.54
CA ASP A 68 -9.21 6.87 -3.19
C ASP A 68 -9.09 5.67 -4.14
N LYS A 69 -8.91 5.90 -5.45
CA LYS A 69 -8.67 4.82 -6.43
C LYS A 69 -7.37 4.08 -6.12
N LEU A 70 -6.28 4.81 -5.92
CA LEU A 70 -4.97 4.24 -5.59
C LEU A 70 -5.03 3.43 -4.30
N HIS A 71 -5.67 3.96 -3.26
CA HIS A 71 -5.87 3.25 -2.00
C HIS A 71 -6.62 1.93 -2.23
N ASN A 72 -7.72 1.95 -2.97
CA ASN A 72 -8.50 0.75 -3.27
C ASN A 72 -7.72 -0.29 -4.08
N GLU A 73 -6.90 0.14 -5.05
CA GLU A 73 -6.04 -0.74 -5.84
C GLU A 73 -4.95 -1.39 -4.99
N ILE A 74 -4.30 -0.62 -4.11
CA ILE A 74 -3.30 -1.13 -3.16
C ILE A 74 -3.95 -2.16 -2.22
N THR A 75 -5.10 -1.83 -1.63
CA THR A 75 -5.82 -2.73 -0.71
C THR A 75 -6.17 -4.06 -1.40
N ARG A 76 -6.76 -4.01 -2.61
CA ARG A 76 -7.07 -5.23 -3.38
C ARG A 76 -5.83 -6.05 -3.72
N THR A 77 -4.71 -5.38 -4.02
CA THR A 77 -3.45 -6.06 -4.33
C THR A 77 -2.89 -6.75 -3.08
N LEU A 78 -2.94 -6.10 -1.92
CA LEU A 78 -2.52 -6.68 -0.65
C LEU A 78 -3.39 -7.88 -0.26
N GLU A 79 -4.71 -7.80 -0.42
CA GLU A 79 -5.61 -8.94 -0.20
C GLU A 79 -5.28 -10.13 -1.11
N LYS A 80 -4.97 -9.86 -2.38
CA LYS A 80 -4.54 -10.89 -3.34
C LYS A 80 -3.19 -11.50 -2.99
N ILE A 81 -2.26 -10.71 -2.47
CA ILE A 81 -0.96 -11.20 -1.99
C ILE A 81 -1.18 -12.08 -0.75
N GLY A 82 -1.90 -11.59 0.26
CA GLY A 82 -2.13 -12.33 1.50
C GLY A 82 -2.88 -13.64 1.28
N SER A 83 -3.85 -13.68 0.36
CA SER A 83 -4.53 -14.92 -0.03
C SER A 83 -3.60 -15.91 -0.73
N ARG A 84 -2.70 -15.44 -1.60
CA ARG A 84 -1.67 -16.29 -2.23
C ARG A 84 -0.64 -16.81 -1.25
N GLU A 85 -0.17 -15.98 -0.33
CA GLU A 85 0.75 -16.39 0.73
C GLU A 85 0.11 -17.45 1.61
N LYS A 86 -1.14 -17.25 2.05
CA LYS A 86 -1.89 -18.25 2.81
C LYS A 86 -2.02 -19.57 2.05
N TYR A 87 -2.33 -19.51 0.75
CA TYR A 87 -2.41 -20.70 -0.10
C TYR A 87 -1.07 -21.44 -0.18
N ILE A 88 0.03 -20.71 -0.46
CA ILE A 88 1.38 -21.30 -0.56
C ILE A 88 1.79 -21.92 0.78
N ASN A 89 1.61 -21.20 1.89
CA ASN A 89 1.94 -21.71 3.22
C ASN A 89 1.19 -23.00 3.53
N ASN A 90 -0.13 -23.05 3.23
CA ASN A 90 -0.93 -24.25 3.43
C ASN A 90 -0.48 -25.43 2.56
N GLN A 91 0.01 -25.17 1.34
CA GLN A 91 0.58 -26.22 0.47
C GLN A 91 1.94 -26.71 0.99
N LEU A 92 2.78 -25.81 1.49
CA LEU A 92 4.13 -26.13 1.96
C LEU A 92 4.15 -26.76 3.35
N GLU A 93 3.16 -26.49 4.20
CA GLU A 93 3.15 -26.95 5.59
C GLU A 93 3.24 -28.47 5.70
N ASN A 94 2.40 -29.20 4.98
CA ASN A 94 2.45 -30.67 4.96
C ASN A 94 3.79 -31.18 4.39
N LEU A 95 4.28 -30.57 3.32
CA LEU A 95 5.54 -30.98 2.67
C LEU A 95 6.75 -30.79 3.61
N VAL A 96 6.76 -29.71 4.39
CA VAL A 96 7.79 -29.45 5.41
C VAL A 96 7.71 -30.50 6.53
N GLN A 97 6.50 -30.88 6.96
CA GLN A 97 6.33 -31.93 7.97
C GLN A 97 6.79 -33.29 7.45
N GLU A 98 6.43 -33.66 6.21
CA GLU A 98 6.88 -34.89 5.57
C GLU A 98 8.40 -34.93 5.43
N TYR A 99 9.02 -33.82 5.00
CA TYR A 99 10.48 -33.72 4.91
C TYR A 99 11.15 -33.92 6.27
N ARG A 100 10.62 -33.29 7.34
CA ARG A 100 11.14 -33.47 8.70
C ARG A 100 11.00 -34.92 9.18
N ALA A 101 9.87 -35.57 8.90
CA ALA A 101 9.65 -36.96 9.24
C ALA A 101 10.62 -37.89 8.50
N ALA A 102 10.79 -37.70 7.20
CA ALA A 102 11.74 -38.47 6.39
C ALA A 102 13.20 -38.26 6.86
N GLN A 103 13.57 -37.04 7.23
CA GLN A 103 14.89 -36.73 7.77
C GLN A 103 15.14 -37.43 9.11
N ALA A 104 14.14 -37.48 9.99
CA ALA A 104 14.24 -38.21 11.26
C ALA A 104 14.43 -39.72 11.03
N GLN A 105 13.63 -40.31 10.13
CA GLN A 105 13.76 -41.74 9.75
C GLN A 105 15.14 -42.05 9.16
N LEU A 106 15.66 -41.17 8.30
CA LEU A 106 16.99 -41.32 7.73
C LEU A 106 18.08 -41.28 8.81
N SER A 107 17.96 -40.39 9.79
CA SER A 107 18.89 -40.29 10.91
C SER A 107 18.88 -41.57 11.74
N GLU A 108 17.70 -42.08 12.08
CA GLU A 108 17.52 -43.33 12.82
C GLU A 108 18.11 -44.53 12.07
N ALA A 109 17.85 -44.64 10.77
CA ALA A 109 18.39 -45.71 9.93
C ALA A 109 19.92 -45.67 9.86
N LYS A 110 20.51 -44.47 9.74
CA LYS A 110 21.97 -44.29 9.76
C LYS A 110 22.58 -44.70 11.08
N GLU A 111 21.97 -44.34 12.20
CA GLU A 111 22.44 -44.73 13.53
C GLU A 111 22.39 -46.25 13.70
N ARG A 112 21.27 -46.90 13.34
CA ARG A 112 21.13 -48.36 13.37
C ARG A 112 22.17 -49.06 12.49
N TYR A 113 22.43 -48.52 11.31
CA TYR A 113 23.46 -49.06 10.42
C TYR A 113 24.86 -48.97 11.04
N GLN A 114 25.20 -47.82 11.64
CA GLN A 114 26.49 -47.66 12.33
C GLN A 114 26.64 -48.61 13.52
N GLN A 115 25.60 -48.75 14.35
CA GLN A 115 25.59 -49.69 15.47
C GLN A 115 25.74 -51.15 14.99
N GLY A 116 24.99 -51.53 13.96
CA GLY A 116 25.07 -52.88 13.36
C GLY A 116 26.46 -53.19 12.79
N ASN A 117 27.06 -52.23 12.08
CA ASN A 117 28.41 -52.38 11.55
C ASN A 117 29.45 -52.55 12.67
N GLY A 118 29.34 -51.78 13.76
CA GLY A 118 30.18 -51.96 14.96
C GLY A 118 30.04 -53.35 15.57
N GLY A 119 28.81 -53.89 15.64
CA GLY A 119 28.56 -55.25 16.12
C GLY A 119 29.16 -56.34 15.20
N VAL A 120 29.12 -56.15 13.89
CA VAL A 120 29.77 -57.06 12.92
C VAL A 120 31.28 -57.02 13.07
N THR A 121 31.89 -55.83 13.20
CA THR A 121 33.32 -55.69 13.45
C THR A 121 33.74 -56.43 14.72
N GLU A 122 33.00 -56.27 15.82
CA GLU A 122 33.33 -56.96 17.08
C GLU A 122 33.16 -58.48 16.98
N ARG A 123 32.08 -58.97 16.34
CA ARG A 123 31.92 -60.41 16.10
C ARG A 123 33.01 -60.99 15.20
N THR A 124 33.47 -60.23 14.20
CA THR A 124 34.57 -60.64 13.33
C THR A 124 35.88 -60.74 14.12
N ARG A 125 36.13 -59.79 15.03
CA ARG A 125 37.28 -59.82 15.95
C ARG A 125 37.26 -61.06 16.85
N LEU A 126 36.12 -61.33 17.50
CA LEU A 126 35.95 -62.50 18.36
C LEU A 126 36.07 -63.82 17.60
N LEU A 127 35.53 -63.91 16.39
CA LEU A 127 35.68 -65.10 15.54
C LEU A 127 37.15 -65.38 15.19
N SER A 128 37.92 -64.35 14.84
CA SER A 128 39.36 -64.49 14.58
C SER A 128 40.11 -64.98 15.81
N GLU A 129 39.78 -64.45 16.99
CA GLU A 129 40.37 -64.86 18.27
C GLU A 129 40.09 -66.35 18.57
N VAL A 130 38.83 -66.79 18.42
CA VAL A 130 38.46 -68.21 18.60
C VAL A 130 39.10 -69.12 17.55
N MET A 131 39.25 -68.66 16.29
CA MET A 131 39.95 -69.43 15.26
C MET A 131 41.44 -69.60 15.60
N GLU A 132 42.09 -68.56 16.14
CA GLU A 132 43.47 -68.63 16.57
C GLU A 132 43.64 -69.60 17.75
N GLU A 133 42.76 -69.54 18.75
CA GLU A 133 42.74 -70.50 19.87
C GLU A 133 42.54 -71.94 19.39
N LEU A 134 41.65 -72.16 18.42
CA LEU A 134 41.40 -73.47 17.84
C LEU A 134 42.67 -74.02 17.15
N GLU A 135 43.39 -73.21 16.38
CA GLU A 135 44.61 -73.66 15.72
C GLU A 135 45.76 -73.90 16.70
N LEU A 136 45.88 -73.09 17.74
CA LEU A 136 46.81 -73.36 18.84
C LEU A 136 46.49 -74.70 19.51
N GLY A 137 45.20 -74.99 19.74
CA GLY A 137 44.73 -76.26 20.29
C GLY A 137 45.05 -77.47 19.39
N LYS A 138 44.78 -77.36 18.09
CA LYS A 138 45.11 -78.41 17.10
C LYS A 138 46.61 -78.66 17.03
N THR A 139 47.42 -77.60 16.95
CA THR A 139 48.88 -77.71 16.92
C THR A 139 49.40 -78.42 18.18
N ARG A 140 48.85 -78.08 19.36
CA ARG A 140 49.20 -78.73 20.61
C ARG A 140 48.82 -80.22 20.64
N ASN A 141 47.63 -80.57 20.16
CA ASN A 141 47.19 -81.96 20.08
C ASN A 141 48.00 -82.77 19.05
N GLY A 142 48.34 -82.19 17.89
CA GLY A 142 49.20 -82.82 16.89
C GLY A 142 50.60 -83.13 17.43
N ARG A 143 51.19 -82.19 18.18
CA ARG A 143 52.48 -82.41 18.88
C ARG A 143 52.39 -83.53 19.93
N LYS A 144 51.27 -83.64 20.65
CA LYS A 144 51.06 -84.72 21.62
C LYS A 144 50.88 -86.09 20.94
N GLY A 145 50.21 -86.13 19.79
CA GLY A 145 50.09 -87.34 18.97
C GLY A 145 51.46 -87.82 18.46
N GLN A 146 52.29 -86.91 17.95
CA GLN A 146 53.66 -87.21 17.50
C GLN A 146 54.64 -87.62 18.61
N GLN A 147 54.32 -87.36 19.88
CA GLN A 147 55.11 -87.82 21.03
C GLN A 147 54.67 -89.20 21.54
N HIS A 148 53.53 -89.72 21.07
CA HIS A 148 52.92 -90.96 21.53
C HIS A 148 52.98 -92.10 20.50
N ASP A 149 53.48 -91.83 19.29
CA ASP A 149 53.93 -92.82 18.28
C ASP A 149 55.47 -92.94 18.32
#